data_AF-A0A517KZQ7-F1
#
_entry.id   AF-A0A517KZQ7-F1
#
_cell.length_a   1.000
_cell.length_b   1.000
_cell.length_c   1.000
_cell.angle_alpha   90.00
_cell.angle_beta   90.00
_cell.angle_gamma   90.00
#
_symmetry.space_group_name_H-M   'P 1'
#
loop_
_entity.id
_entity.type
_entity.pdbx_description
1 polymer ?
#
loop_
_entity_poly.entity_id
_entity_poly.type
_entity_poly.pdbx_seq_one_letter_code
_entity_poly.pdbx_strand_id
1 'polypeptide(L)'
;MPKLALKSATVLHSLLAASAVCLCHNLISQDLPPDASAVNEILLTGYRHYNLAIQQIRESMSSPFSLDPEILLASAILLVPFATASQQINHWLSSNSMKADSCRPLSSTPRDVVIIMRAIRTMLETQRSASSSPQQMDAQEDLVPVPDTSLRASLTPSCTHVMFPILTATIHPALAKLQQRLDSASFALYDGQEDIISSCATAFSVLKSIVGKVFPCPNDVNSSLESSADRYYELKRAALPHVAPWLRSYARKATGPLPADLLTSIFLGFYIQVPQAYLDITIPLLDQRLESPLGGDDGTSNGIFTELSVQQALALDIYAHWSVLMFLVEEESWWIGNLPTVTLNGMVNRYGDDFMGKLWPEMADSESWWPGSMLRISQEIRLQR
;
A
#
# COMPACT_ATOMS: atom_id res chain seq x y z
N MET A 1 7.97 5.01 -22.56
CA MET A 1 7.08 5.95 -21.84
C MET A 1 6.82 7.26 -22.60
N PRO A 2 7.83 8.09 -22.98
CA PRO A 2 7.55 9.41 -23.57
C PRO A 2 6.75 9.38 -24.88
N LYS A 3 7.02 8.41 -25.76
CA LYS A 3 6.23 8.20 -26.98
C LYS A 3 4.75 7.89 -26.72
N LEU A 4 4.44 7.23 -25.60
CA LEU A 4 3.08 6.91 -25.19
C LEU A 4 2.39 8.14 -24.60
N ALA A 5 3.12 8.95 -23.81
CA ALA A 5 2.64 10.24 -23.31
C ALA A 5 2.29 11.22 -24.45
N LEU A 6 3.03 11.21 -25.56
CA LEU A 6 2.69 12.02 -26.75
C LEU A 6 1.37 11.60 -27.40
N LYS A 7 0.92 10.36 -27.19
CA LYS A 7 -0.31 9.80 -27.78
C LYS A 7 -1.49 9.78 -26.82
N SER A 8 -1.27 9.94 -25.52
CA SER A 8 -2.28 9.83 -24.49
C SER A 8 -2.09 10.92 -23.44
N ALA A 9 -3.09 11.81 -23.32
CA ALA A 9 -3.13 12.84 -22.28
C ALA A 9 -3.08 12.22 -20.87
N THR A 10 -3.69 11.05 -20.67
CA THR A 10 -3.70 10.35 -19.40
C THR A 10 -2.30 9.91 -18.98
N VAL A 11 -1.53 9.33 -19.91
CA VAL A 11 -0.14 8.94 -19.65
C VAL A 11 0.75 10.16 -19.45
N LEU A 12 0.52 11.25 -20.20
CA LEU A 12 1.24 12.50 -20.00
C LEU A 12 1.01 13.09 -18.61
N HIS A 13 -0.25 13.21 -18.19
CA HIS A 13 -0.58 13.70 -16.85
C HIS A 13 -0.04 12.79 -15.75
N SER A 14 -0.11 11.47 -15.92
CA SER A 14 0.48 10.51 -14.99
C SER A 14 2.01 10.69 -14.87
N LEU A 15 2.69 10.93 -16.00
CA LEU A 15 4.13 11.16 -16.04
C LEU A 15 4.51 12.48 -15.35
N LEU A 16 3.74 13.54 -15.58
CA LEU A 16 3.96 14.85 -14.95
C LEU A 16 3.73 14.79 -13.44
N ALA A 17 2.68 14.08 -12.99
CA ALA A 17 2.43 13.84 -11.58
C ALA A 17 3.62 13.10 -10.93
N ALA A 18 4.02 11.96 -11.48
CA ALA A 18 5.18 11.20 -10.99
C ALA A 18 6.48 12.04 -10.99
N SER A 19 6.70 12.85 -12.02
CA SER A 19 7.87 13.72 -12.11
C SER A 19 7.88 14.78 -11.00
N ALA A 20 6.71 15.32 -10.62
CA ALA A 20 6.61 16.30 -9.54
C ALA A 20 7.06 15.70 -8.19
N VAL A 21 6.61 14.49 -7.84
CA VAL A 21 7.03 13.86 -6.57
C VAL A 21 8.50 13.42 -6.60
N CYS A 22 9.03 13.00 -7.75
CA CYS A 22 10.46 12.73 -7.90
C CYS A 22 11.29 14.00 -7.64
N LEU A 23 10.83 15.14 -8.17
CA LEU A 23 11.52 16.41 -8.01
C LEU A 23 11.43 16.91 -6.55
N CYS A 24 10.27 16.81 -5.91
CA CYS A 24 10.13 17.09 -4.48
C CYS A 24 11.04 16.20 -3.62
N HIS A 25 11.09 14.89 -3.90
CA HIS A 25 11.96 13.96 -3.18
C HIS A 25 13.44 14.38 -3.31
N ASN A 26 13.89 14.71 -4.51
CA ASN A 26 15.27 15.18 -4.74
C ASN A 26 15.57 16.52 -4.06
N LEU A 27 14.59 17.41 -3.89
CA LEU A 27 14.76 18.66 -3.15
C LEU A 27 14.83 18.42 -1.65
N ILE A 28 13.99 17.52 -1.12
CA ILE A 28 13.96 17.17 0.31
C ILE A 28 15.24 16.46 0.75
N SER A 29 15.81 15.63 -0.13
CA SER A 29 17.02 14.85 0.15
C SER A 29 18.33 15.64 -0.01
N GLN A 30 18.29 16.94 -0.33
CA GLN A 30 19.49 17.78 -0.45
C GLN A 30 19.97 18.30 0.92
N ASP A 31 21.29 18.48 1.06
CA ASP A 31 21.92 18.95 2.31
C ASP A 31 21.59 20.41 2.66
N LEU A 32 21.18 21.23 1.69
CA LEU A 32 20.70 22.59 1.95
C LEU A 32 19.21 22.57 2.30
N PRO A 33 18.77 23.36 3.28
CA PRO A 33 17.36 23.42 3.66
C PRO A 33 16.53 23.87 2.45
N PRO A 34 15.67 22.99 1.90
CA PRO A 34 14.90 23.32 0.72
C PRO A 34 13.83 24.35 1.07
N ASP A 35 13.50 25.21 0.10
CA ASP A 35 12.36 26.11 0.23
C ASP A 35 11.06 25.29 0.28
N ALA A 36 10.44 25.23 1.46
CA ALA A 36 9.18 24.53 1.67
C ALA A 36 8.06 25.08 0.77
N SER A 37 8.11 26.37 0.41
CA SER A 37 7.15 26.96 -0.53
C SER A 37 7.29 26.35 -1.93
N ALA A 38 8.52 26.25 -2.44
CA ALA A 38 8.78 25.62 -3.73
C ALA A 38 8.34 24.14 -3.76
N VAL A 39 8.66 23.36 -2.72
CA VAL A 39 8.23 21.96 -2.60
C VAL A 39 6.70 21.85 -2.61
N ASN A 40 6.00 22.74 -1.91
CA ASN A 40 4.54 22.79 -1.90
C ASN A 40 3.95 23.13 -3.28
N GLU A 41 4.49 24.15 -3.97
CA GLU A 41 4.02 24.52 -5.31
C GLU A 41 4.19 23.40 -6.34
N ILE A 42 5.33 22.70 -6.31
CA ILE A 42 5.60 21.55 -7.18
C ILE A 42 4.61 20.43 -6.86
N LEU A 43 4.40 20.13 -5.58
CA LEU A 43 3.47 19.08 -5.16
C LEU A 43 2.02 19.39 -5.58
N LEU A 44 1.57 20.64 -5.41
CA LEU A 44 0.25 21.10 -5.87
C LEU A 44 0.11 20.95 -7.40
N THR A 45 1.16 21.23 -8.15
CA THR A 45 1.19 20.99 -9.60
C THR A 45 1.08 19.50 -9.93
N GLY A 46 1.77 18.65 -9.17
CA GLY A 46 1.64 17.19 -9.23
C GLY A 46 0.20 16.73 -9.00
N TYR A 47 -0.47 17.25 -7.96
CA TYR A 47 -1.87 16.92 -7.66
C TYR A 47 -2.83 17.32 -8.77
N ARG A 48 -2.62 18.48 -9.41
CA ARG A 48 -3.43 18.89 -10.57
C ARG A 48 -3.36 17.85 -11.68
N HIS A 49 -2.16 17.40 -12.03
CA HIS A 49 -1.97 16.38 -13.06
C HIS A 49 -2.48 15.00 -12.63
N TYR A 50 -2.28 14.62 -11.37
CA TYR A 50 -2.82 13.40 -10.81
C TYR A 50 -4.35 13.35 -10.92
N ASN A 51 -5.04 14.42 -10.52
CA ASN A 51 -6.50 14.50 -10.60
C ASN A 51 -7.01 14.42 -12.04
N LEU A 52 -6.35 15.09 -12.99
CA LEU A 52 -6.67 15.00 -14.41
C LEU A 52 -6.51 13.57 -14.95
N ALA A 53 -5.42 12.89 -14.60
CA ALA A 53 -5.18 11.52 -15.03
C ALA A 53 -6.23 10.55 -14.46
N ILE A 54 -6.54 10.65 -13.17
CA ILE A 54 -7.54 9.80 -12.51
C ILE A 54 -8.95 10.04 -13.05
N GLN A 55 -9.31 11.30 -13.30
CA GLN A 55 -10.60 11.63 -13.89
C GLN A 55 -10.74 10.97 -15.28
N GLN A 56 -9.72 11.07 -16.13
CA GLN A 56 -9.73 10.45 -17.46
C GLN A 56 -9.81 8.93 -17.40
N ILE A 57 -9.10 8.29 -16.44
CA ILE A 57 -9.19 6.85 -16.21
C ILE A 57 -10.63 6.47 -15.79
N ARG A 58 -11.25 7.22 -14.87
CA ARG A 58 -12.63 6.98 -14.41
C ARG A 58 -13.67 7.15 -15.52
N GLU A 59 -13.54 8.20 -16.33
CA GLU A 59 -14.42 8.44 -17.49
C GLU A 59 -14.31 7.29 -18.49
N SER A 60 -13.09 6.81 -18.74
CA SER A 60 -12.83 5.73 -19.68
C SER A 60 -13.29 4.36 -19.16
N MET A 61 -13.21 4.11 -17.85
CA MET A 61 -13.79 2.92 -17.21
C MET A 61 -15.32 2.89 -17.28
N SER A 62 -15.97 4.05 -17.40
CA SER A 62 -17.43 4.15 -17.54
C SER A 62 -17.92 3.77 -18.95
N SER A 63 -17.00 3.58 -19.90
CA SER A 63 -17.28 3.13 -21.27
C SER A 63 -16.59 1.78 -21.54
N PRO A 64 -17.32 0.65 -21.55
CA PRO A 64 -16.76 -0.70 -21.51
C PRO A 64 -15.91 -1.13 -22.72
N PHE A 65 -15.77 -0.27 -23.75
CA PHE A 65 -15.05 -0.58 -24.99
C PHE A 65 -13.84 0.34 -25.28
N SER A 66 -13.47 1.27 -24.39
CA SER A 66 -12.60 2.39 -24.80
C SER A 66 -11.19 2.45 -24.20
N LEU A 67 -10.91 1.83 -23.05
CA LEU A 67 -9.62 2.02 -22.40
C LEU A 67 -8.59 0.99 -22.87
N ASP A 68 -7.59 1.47 -23.61
CA ASP A 68 -6.41 0.71 -24.01
C ASP A 68 -5.66 0.20 -22.76
N PRO A 69 -5.48 -1.14 -22.61
CA PRO A 69 -4.73 -1.70 -21.48
C PRO A 69 -3.29 -1.16 -21.39
N GLU A 70 -2.69 -0.75 -22.52
CA GLU A 70 -1.37 -0.11 -22.54
C GLU A 70 -1.40 1.24 -21.78
N ILE A 71 -2.43 2.06 -22.00
CA ILE A 71 -2.61 3.36 -21.33
C ILE A 71 -2.85 3.18 -19.84
N LEU A 72 -3.72 2.25 -19.45
CA LEU A 72 -4.01 2.03 -18.03
C LEU A 72 -2.79 1.51 -17.28
N LEU A 73 -2.11 0.50 -17.83
CA LEU A 73 -0.93 -0.08 -17.19
C LEU A 73 0.17 0.97 -17.05
N ALA A 74 0.44 1.76 -18.10
CA ALA A 74 1.42 2.83 -18.05
C ALA A 74 1.06 3.91 -17.02
N SER A 75 -0.21 4.30 -16.94
CA SER A 75 -0.68 5.32 -16.01
C SER A 75 -0.62 4.81 -14.57
N ALA A 76 -1.06 3.58 -14.30
CA ALA A 76 -1.00 2.97 -12.99
C ALA A 76 0.42 2.85 -12.43
N ILE A 77 1.33 2.40 -13.29
CA ILE A 77 2.76 2.36 -13.02
C ILE A 77 3.19 3.71 -12.48
N LEU A 78 2.78 4.84 -13.06
CA LEU A 78 3.20 6.19 -12.62
C LEU A 78 2.40 6.75 -11.41
N LEU A 79 1.10 6.48 -11.34
CA LEU A 79 0.20 7.10 -10.37
C LEU A 79 0.27 6.48 -8.97
N VAL A 80 0.58 5.18 -8.84
CA VAL A 80 0.68 4.52 -7.51
C VAL A 80 1.81 5.14 -6.67
N PRO A 81 3.02 5.34 -7.22
CA PRO A 81 4.08 6.08 -6.54
C PRO A 81 3.86 7.55 -6.35
N PHE A 82 3.12 8.23 -7.24
CA PHE A 82 2.65 9.56 -6.92
C PHE A 82 1.79 9.58 -5.65
N ALA A 83 0.77 8.72 -5.60
CA ALA A 83 -0.21 8.72 -4.52
C ALA A 83 0.40 8.36 -3.15
N THR A 84 1.47 7.56 -3.13
CA THR A 84 2.22 7.20 -1.91
C THR A 84 3.30 8.22 -1.57
N ALA A 85 4.12 8.66 -2.53
CA ALA A 85 5.18 9.64 -2.30
C ALA A 85 4.63 11.01 -1.88
N SER A 86 3.48 11.41 -2.43
CA SER A 86 2.81 12.65 -2.02
C SER A 86 2.44 12.67 -0.52
N GLN A 87 2.13 11.53 0.09
CA GLN A 87 1.82 11.45 1.53
C GLN A 87 3.03 11.79 2.39
N GLN A 88 4.18 11.20 2.09
CA GLN A 88 5.42 11.48 2.83
C GLN A 88 5.91 12.91 2.61
N ILE A 89 5.74 13.48 1.40
CA ILE A 89 6.09 14.87 1.11
C ILE A 89 5.19 15.84 1.88
N ASN A 90 3.88 15.59 1.92
CA ASN A 90 2.94 16.39 2.73
C ASN A 90 3.30 16.36 4.22
N HIS A 91 3.68 15.19 4.75
CA HIS A 91 4.12 15.07 6.14
C HIS A 91 5.42 15.85 6.40
N TRP A 92 6.36 15.82 5.45
CA TRP A 92 7.56 16.64 5.54
C TRP A 92 7.24 18.13 5.52
N LEU A 93 6.32 18.58 4.64
CA LEU A 93 5.85 19.97 4.58
C LEU A 93 5.20 20.40 5.89
N SER A 94 4.33 19.57 6.48
CA SER A 94 3.69 19.89 7.76
C SER A 94 4.68 19.95 8.92
N SER A 95 5.75 19.16 8.87
CA SER A 95 6.78 19.15 9.91
C SER A 95 7.74 20.35 9.83
N ASN A 96 7.94 20.92 8.64
CA ASN A 96 8.92 21.98 8.38
C ASN A 96 8.30 23.37 8.17
N SER A 97 6.97 23.48 8.10
CA SER A 97 6.30 24.78 8.04
C SER A 97 6.28 25.44 9.42
N MET A 98 7.29 26.26 9.72
CA MET A 98 7.38 27.00 10.99
C MET A 98 6.42 28.19 11.12
N LYS A 99 5.70 28.60 10.07
CA LYS A 99 4.81 29.77 10.11
C LYS A 99 3.62 29.63 9.16
N ALA A 100 2.45 30.03 9.70
CA ALA A 100 1.20 30.37 9.02
C ALA A 100 0.23 29.22 8.71
N ASP A 101 -0.88 29.27 9.45
CA ASP A 101 -2.22 28.88 9.04
C ASP A 101 -2.45 29.16 7.54
N SER A 102 -2.66 28.12 6.73
CA SER A 102 -3.56 28.13 5.55
C SER A 102 -3.33 26.99 4.55
N CYS A 103 -2.19 26.31 4.52
CA CYS A 103 -2.01 25.19 3.60
C CYS A 103 -2.41 23.88 4.28
N ARG A 104 -3.72 23.58 4.33
CA ARG A 104 -4.20 22.22 4.59
C ARG A 104 -3.65 21.34 3.46
N PRO A 105 -2.62 20.51 3.70
CA PRO A 105 -2.18 19.59 2.68
C PRO A 105 -3.30 18.57 2.51
N LEU A 106 -3.75 18.34 1.28
CA LEU A 106 -4.58 17.19 0.98
C LEU A 106 -3.72 15.97 1.28
N SER A 107 -3.90 15.43 2.47
CA SER A 107 -3.30 14.19 2.88
C SER A 107 -3.89 13.12 1.97
N SER A 108 -3.16 12.73 0.93
CA SER A 108 -3.58 11.58 0.12
C SER A 108 -3.71 10.40 1.07
N THR A 109 -4.78 9.65 0.89
CA THR A 109 -5.04 8.47 1.71
C THR A 109 -4.77 7.25 0.83
N PRO A 110 -4.61 6.03 1.38
CA PRO A 110 -4.40 4.86 0.54
C PRO A 110 -5.58 4.59 -0.41
N ARG A 111 -6.70 5.31 -0.28
CA ARG A 111 -7.86 5.29 -1.17
C ARG A 111 -7.48 5.31 -2.64
N ASP A 112 -6.62 6.25 -3.01
CA ASP A 112 -6.21 6.45 -4.39
C ASP A 112 -5.39 5.28 -4.94
N VAL A 113 -4.46 4.78 -4.13
CA VAL A 113 -3.62 3.61 -4.39
C VAL A 113 -4.48 2.34 -4.56
N VAL A 114 -5.46 2.16 -3.66
CA VAL A 114 -6.46 1.08 -3.71
C VAL A 114 -7.25 1.13 -5.01
N ILE A 115 -7.83 2.30 -5.34
CA ILE A 115 -8.68 2.47 -6.53
C ILE A 115 -7.89 2.11 -7.78
N ILE A 116 -6.69 2.66 -7.94
CA ILE A 116 -5.84 2.41 -9.11
C ILE A 116 -5.51 0.91 -9.22
N MET A 117 -5.04 0.28 -8.14
CA MET A 117 -4.64 -1.13 -8.20
C MET A 117 -5.81 -2.09 -8.45
N ARG A 118 -6.99 -1.80 -7.90
CA ARG A 118 -8.20 -2.61 -8.17
C ARG A 118 -8.72 -2.41 -9.58
N ALA A 119 -8.72 -1.18 -10.09
CA ALA A 119 -9.12 -0.90 -11.46
C ALA A 119 -8.30 -1.70 -12.48
N ILE A 120 -6.96 -1.74 -12.30
CA ILE A 120 -6.07 -2.57 -13.14
C ILE A 120 -6.47 -4.04 -13.03
N ARG A 121 -6.64 -4.55 -11.81
CA ARG A 121 -6.97 -5.96 -11.58
C ARG A 121 -8.26 -6.34 -12.32
N THR A 122 -9.33 -5.57 -12.13
CA THR A 122 -10.62 -5.81 -12.77
C THR A 122 -10.50 -5.79 -14.29
N MET A 123 -9.75 -4.85 -14.86
CA MET A 123 -9.54 -4.81 -16.32
C MET A 123 -8.74 -6.00 -16.85
N LEU A 124 -7.73 -6.47 -16.11
CA LEU A 124 -6.98 -7.67 -16.48
C LEU A 124 -7.86 -8.93 -16.43
N GLU A 125 -8.75 -9.03 -15.45
CA GLU A 125 -9.68 -10.15 -15.29
C GLU A 125 -10.78 -10.16 -16.36
N THR A 126 -11.32 -8.99 -16.75
CA THR A 126 -12.35 -8.89 -17.81
C THR A 126 -11.77 -9.23 -19.18
N GLN A 127 -10.54 -8.82 -19.48
CA GLN A 127 -9.88 -9.18 -20.74
C GLN A 127 -9.56 -10.66 -20.85
N ARG A 128 -9.18 -11.32 -19.73
CA ARG A 128 -9.00 -12.78 -19.70
C ARG A 128 -10.30 -13.51 -20.06
N SER A 129 -11.42 -13.03 -19.50
CA SER A 129 -12.76 -13.61 -19.73
C SER A 129 -13.25 -13.40 -21.17
N ALA A 130 -12.86 -12.30 -21.82
CA ALA A 130 -13.17 -12.04 -23.23
C ALA A 130 -12.32 -12.90 -24.20
N SER A 131 -11.09 -13.26 -23.80
CA SER A 131 -10.20 -14.12 -24.60
C SER A 131 -10.50 -15.62 -24.51
N SER A 132 -11.32 -16.05 -23.54
CA SER A 132 -11.75 -17.46 -23.39
C SER A 132 -12.97 -17.81 -24.25
N SER A 133 -12.94 -17.44 -25.53
CA SER A 133 -13.82 -18.00 -26.57
C SER A 133 -13.04 -19.08 -27.34
N PRO A 134 -13.62 -20.25 -27.67
CA PRO A 134 -12.86 -21.34 -28.26
C PRO A 134 -12.63 -21.05 -29.75
N GLN A 135 -11.47 -20.48 -30.09
CA GLN A 135 -10.95 -20.54 -31.46
C GLN A 135 -9.56 -21.17 -31.49
N GLN A 136 -9.47 -22.13 -32.40
CA GLN A 136 -8.37 -23.06 -32.64
C GLN A 136 -7.11 -22.37 -33.21
N MET A 137 -5.97 -22.95 -32.81
CA MET A 137 -4.71 -23.19 -33.52
C MET A 137 -3.87 -22.05 -34.12
N ASP A 138 -2.56 -22.24 -33.91
CA ASP A 138 -1.38 -21.67 -34.55
C ASP A 138 -1.00 -20.21 -34.26
N ALA A 139 -0.18 -20.06 -33.23
CA ALA A 139 1.02 -19.23 -33.33
C ALA A 139 2.13 -19.85 -32.45
N GLN A 140 3.09 -20.47 -33.12
CA GLN A 140 4.36 -20.93 -32.58
C GLN A 140 5.16 -19.67 -32.15
N GLU A 141 5.06 -19.27 -30.88
CA GLU A 141 5.95 -18.26 -30.31
C GLU A 141 7.33 -18.89 -30.07
N ASP A 142 8.34 -18.35 -30.76
CA ASP A 142 9.75 -18.71 -30.58
C ASP A 142 10.17 -18.60 -29.12
N LEU A 143 10.39 -19.76 -28.51
CA LEU A 143 11.04 -19.94 -27.22
C LEU A 143 12.48 -19.45 -27.32
N VAL A 144 12.73 -18.21 -26.91
CA VAL A 144 14.09 -17.80 -26.52
C VAL A 144 14.35 -18.39 -25.12
N PRO A 145 15.29 -19.34 -24.96
CA PRO A 145 15.60 -19.88 -23.65
C PRO A 145 16.32 -18.79 -22.84
N VAL A 146 15.66 -18.28 -21.80
CA VAL A 146 16.31 -17.47 -20.77
C VAL A 146 17.01 -18.44 -19.84
N PRO A 147 18.31 -18.28 -19.56
CA PRO A 147 19.03 -19.19 -18.69
C PRO A 147 18.48 -19.10 -17.25
N ASP A 148 17.98 -20.23 -16.76
CA ASP A 148 17.68 -20.50 -15.36
C ASP A 148 18.95 -20.31 -14.51
N THR A 149 19.18 -19.06 -14.13
CA THR A 149 20.27 -18.71 -13.22
C THR A 149 19.65 -18.43 -11.87
N SER A 150 19.48 -19.48 -11.07
CA SER A 150 19.52 -19.45 -9.61
C SER A 150 18.91 -18.19 -8.95
N LEU A 151 17.60 -18.19 -8.75
CA LEU A 151 16.83 -17.25 -7.91
C LEU A 151 17.22 -17.26 -6.41
N ARG A 152 18.37 -17.85 -6.04
CA ARG A 152 18.81 -18.04 -4.64
C ARG A 152 20.05 -17.25 -4.21
N ALA A 153 20.65 -16.41 -5.06
CA ALA A 153 21.96 -15.83 -4.75
C ALA A 153 22.11 -14.32 -4.99
N SER A 154 21.03 -13.55 -4.86
CA SER A 154 21.13 -12.12 -4.57
C SER A 154 20.14 -11.81 -3.45
N LEU A 155 20.63 -11.73 -2.21
CA LEU A 155 19.85 -11.27 -1.07
C LEU A 155 19.23 -9.92 -1.46
N THR A 156 17.91 -9.87 -1.60
CA THR A 156 17.20 -8.60 -1.80
C THR A 156 17.49 -7.69 -0.61
N PRO A 157 17.82 -6.40 -0.80
CA PRO A 157 18.16 -5.46 0.27
C PRO A 157 17.17 -5.46 1.46
N SER A 158 15.89 -5.73 1.22
CA SER A 158 14.81 -5.87 2.19
C SER A 158 15.05 -6.98 3.22
N CYS A 159 15.72 -8.07 2.84
CA CYS A 159 16.10 -9.15 3.77
C CYS A 159 17.32 -8.77 4.60
N THR A 160 18.05 -7.73 4.20
CA THR A 160 19.13 -7.11 4.97
C THR A 160 18.67 -5.90 5.79
N HIS A 161 17.38 -5.54 5.69
CA HIS A 161 16.80 -4.45 6.47
C HIS A 161 16.91 -4.77 7.97
N VAL A 162 17.30 -3.76 8.75
CA VAL A 162 17.56 -3.88 10.19
C VAL A 162 16.35 -4.36 11.00
N MET A 163 15.12 -4.09 10.54
CA MET A 163 13.91 -4.60 11.18
C MET A 163 13.59 -6.06 10.83
N PHE A 164 14.15 -6.62 9.76
CA PHE A 164 13.86 -7.99 9.30
C PHE A 164 14.01 -9.06 10.41
N PRO A 165 15.12 -9.13 11.17
CA PRO A 165 15.24 -10.11 12.26
C PRO A 165 14.23 -9.89 13.39
N ILE A 166 13.92 -8.63 13.72
CA ILE A 166 12.95 -8.28 14.76
C ILE A 166 11.54 -8.72 14.35
N LEU A 167 11.16 -8.45 13.10
CA LEU A 167 9.88 -8.89 12.56
C LEU A 167 9.79 -10.41 12.48
N THR A 168 10.85 -11.09 12.02
CA THR A 168 10.89 -12.56 11.98
C THR A 168 10.62 -13.18 13.36
N ALA A 169 11.18 -12.61 14.43
CA ALA A 169 10.99 -13.11 15.79
C ALA A 169 9.60 -12.81 16.38
N THR A 170 8.95 -11.73 15.95
CA THR A 170 7.75 -11.19 16.64
C THR A 170 6.46 -11.25 15.84
N ILE A 171 6.51 -11.42 14.50
CA ILE A 171 5.32 -11.37 13.64
C ILE A 171 4.35 -12.53 13.90
N HIS A 172 4.84 -13.75 14.10
CA HIS A 172 3.97 -14.91 14.32
C HIS A 172 3.22 -14.83 15.67
N PRO A 173 3.88 -14.51 16.80
CA PRO A 173 3.17 -14.20 18.05
C PRO A 173 2.15 -13.06 17.89
N ALA A 174 2.50 -11.98 17.19
CA ALA A 174 1.60 -10.85 16.96
C ALA A 174 0.35 -11.27 16.16
N LEU A 175 0.52 -12.05 15.09
CA LEU A 175 -0.61 -12.60 14.33
C LEU A 175 -1.46 -13.57 15.16
N ALA A 176 -0.88 -14.34 16.07
CA ALA A 176 -1.65 -15.21 16.96
C ALA A 176 -2.57 -14.39 17.88
N LYS A 177 -2.08 -13.28 18.44
CA LYS A 177 -2.91 -12.35 19.23
C LYS A 177 -4.00 -11.69 18.39
N LEU A 178 -3.68 -11.27 17.17
CA LEU A 178 -4.67 -10.71 16.25
C LEU A 178 -5.76 -11.73 15.88
N GLN A 179 -5.40 -13.01 15.70
CA GLN A 179 -6.37 -14.10 15.52
C GLN A 179 -7.27 -14.27 16.74
N GLN A 180 -6.73 -14.27 17.96
CA GLN A 180 -7.54 -14.39 19.19
C GLN A 180 -8.55 -13.24 19.32
N ARG A 181 -8.15 -12.02 18.98
CA ARG A 181 -9.06 -10.85 18.93
C ARG A 181 -10.15 -11.03 17.89
N LEU A 182 -9.80 -11.48 16.69
CA LEU A 182 -10.76 -11.79 15.63
C LEU A 182 -11.77 -12.88 16.07
N ASP A 183 -11.29 -13.94 16.71
CA ASP A 183 -12.12 -15.04 17.20
C ASP A 183 -13.08 -14.54 18.28
N SER A 184 -12.57 -13.82 19.27
CA SER A 184 -13.41 -13.23 20.33
C SER A 184 -14.47 -12.26 19.80
N ALA A 185 -14.12 -11.44 18.79
CA ALA A 185 -15.07 -10.55 18.13
C ALA A 185 -16.16 -11.33 17.39
N SER A 186 -15.80 -12.47 16.79
CA SER A 186 -16.74 -13.36 16.10
C SER A 186 -17.71 -14.02 17.08
N PHE A 187 -17.26 -14.40 18.28
CA PHE A 187 -18.12 -14.99 19.31
C PHE A 187 -19.03 -13.97 20.02
N ALA A 188 -18.66 -12.69 20.06
CA ALA A 188 -19.41 -11.65 20.77
C ALA A 188 -20.62 -11.09 19.99
N LEU A 189 -20.77 -11.43 18.70
CA LEU A 189 -21.86 -10.90 17.88
C LEU A 189 -23.16 -11.69 18.03
N TYR A 190 -24.19 -11.00 18.50
CA TYR A 190 -25.60 -11.37 18.32
C TYR A 190 -26.23 -10.36 17.36
N ASP A 191 -26.49 -10.79 16.12
CA ASP A 191 -27.30 -10.12 15.08
C ASP A 191 -26.62 -9.00 14.23
N GLY A 192 -26.79 -9.11 12.90
CA GLY A 192 -26.61 -8.04 11.89
C GLY A 192 -25.21 -7.59 11.47
N GLN A 193 -24.13 -7.89 12.22
CA GLN A 193 -22.76 -7.41 11.91
C GLN A 193 -21.76 -8.50 11.46
N GLU A 194 -22.25 -9.71 11.19
CA GLU A 194 -21.43 -10.86 10.76
C GLU A 194 -20.63 -10.58 9.48
N ASP A 195 -21.22 -9.86 8.52
CA ASP A 195 -20.60 -9.56 7.23
C ASP A 195 -19.29 -8.76 7.34
N ILE A 196 -19.23 -7.86 8.33
CA ILE A 196 -18.07 -7.01 8.57
C ILE A 196 -16.92 -7.81 9.20
N ILE A 197 -17.23 -8.63 10.20
CA ILE A 197 -16.21 -9.47 10.86
C ILE A 197 -15.70 -10.52 9.88
N SER A 198 -16.58 -11.13 9.08
CA SER A 198 -16.20 -12.02 7.98
C SER A 198 -15.25 -11.34 6.97
N SER A 199 -15.52 -10.07 6.64
CA SER A 199 -14.65 -9.27 5.78
C SER A 199 -13.28 -8.99 6.43
N CYS A 200 -13.25 -8.71 7.73
CA CYS A 200 -12.00 -8.58 8.50
C CYS A 200 -11.24 -9.92 8.57
N ALA A 201 -11.92 -11.04 8.79
CA ALA A 201 -11.32 -12.37 8.78
C ALA A 201 -10.68 -12.70 7.43
N THR A 202 -11.35 -12.34 6.34
CA THR A 202 -10.81 -12.50 4.98
C THR A 202 -9.58 -11.61 4.76
N ALA A 203 -9.63 -10.33 5.18
CA ALA A 203 -8.47 -9.44 5.11
C ALA A 203 -7.28 -9.95 5.94
N PHE A 204 -7.56 -10.51 7.12
CA PHE A 204 -6.56 -11.13 7.97
C PHE A 204 -5.95 -12.40 7.34
N SER A 205 -6.75 -13.21 6.64
CA SER A 205 -6.24 -14.35 5.87
C SER A 205 -5.28 -13.91 4.75
N VAL A 206 -5.60 -12.81 4.05
CA VAL A 206 -4.69 -12.20 3.07
C VAL A 206 -3.38 -11.76 3.72
N LEU A 207 -3.44 -11.10 4.89
CA LEU A 207 -2.25 -10.71 5.65
C LEU A 207 -1.41 -11.92 6.06
N LYS A 208 -2.03 -12.98 6.59
CA LYS A 208 -1.36 -14.24 6.92
C LYS A 208 -0.66 -14.87 5.71
N SER A 209 -1.31 -14.86 4.55
CA SER A 209 -0.71 -15.35 3.30
C SER A 209 0.50 -14.54 2.89
N ILE A 210 0.44 -13.21 3.03
CA ILE A 210 1.57 -12.31 2.79
C ILE A 210 2.73 -12.63 3.74
N VAL A 211 2.46 -12.74 5.05
CA VAL A 211 3.48 -13.06 6.04
C VAL A 211 4.10 -14.43 5.78
N GLY A 212 3.31 -15.46 5.46
CA GLY A 212 3.84 -16.80 5.13
C GLY A 212 4.73 -16.83 3.90
N LYS A 213 4.55 -15.91 2.95
CA LYS A 213 5.44 -15.76 1.78
C LYS A 213 6.77 -15.09 2.13
N VAL A 214 6.78 -14.17 3.11
CA VAL A 214 7.96 -13.38 3.48
C VAL A 214 8.78 -14.04 4.59
N PHE A 215 8.10 -14.67 5.55
CA PHE A 215 8.69 -15.35 6.70
C PHE A 215 8.27 -16.82 6.70
N PRO A 216 8.82 -17.65 5.80
CA PRO A 216 8.50 -19.06 5.74
C PRO A 216 8.98 -19.76 7.03
N CYS A 217 8.09 -20.55 7.63
CA CYS A 217 8.45 -21.37 8.76
C CYS A 217 9.41 -22.49 8.30
N PRO A 218 10.46 -22.87 9.06
CA PRO A 218 11.41 -23.90 8.66
C PRO A 218 10.80 -25.26 8.32
N ASN A 219 9.56 -25.51 8.75
CA ASN A 219 8.85 -26.78 8.55
C ASN A 219 7.97 -26.81 7.28
N ASP A 220 7.76 -25.67 6.60
CA ASP A 220 6.84 -25.53 5.44
C ASP A 220 7.56 -25.52 4.08
N VAL A 221 8.83 -25.91 4.04
CA VAL A 221 9.73 -25.75 2.87
C VAL A 221 9.27 -26.55 1.63
N ASN A 222 8.31 -27.47 1.77
CA ASN A 222 7.94 -28.41 0.71
C ASN A 222 6.57 -28.18 0.04
N SER A 223 5.77 -27.16 0.41
CA SER A 223 4.39 -27.09 -0.14
C SER A 223 3.83 -25.72 -0.55
N SER A 224 4.46 -24.60 -0.25
CA SER A 224 3.75 -23.30 -0.31
C SER A 224 4.19 -22.31 -1.39
N LEU A 225 5.35 -22.48 -2.04
CA LEU A 225 5.84 -21.41 -2.95
C LEU A 225 5.12 -21.39 -4.32
N GLU A 226 4.55 -22.52 -4.74
CA GLU A 226 4.03 -22.68 -6.11
C GLU A 226 2.53 -22.31 -6.24
N SER A 227 1.69 -22.61 -5.25
CA SER A 227 0.23 -22.66 -5.49
C SER A 227 -0.51 -21.31 -5.64
N SER A 228 0.00 -20.20 -5.11
CA SER A 228 -0.74 -18.91 -5.09
C SER A 228 0.06 -17.66 -5.47
N ALA A 229 1.40 -17.73 -5.41
CA ALA A 229 2.24 -16.83 -6.18
C ALA A 229 1.80 -16.89 -7.66
N ASP A 230 1.50 -18.09 -8.16
CA ASP A 230 0.99 -18.32 -9.50
C ASP A 230 -0.24 -17.49 -9.87
N ARG A 231 -1.12 -16.99 -8.99
CA ARG A 231 -2.28 -16.17 -9.45
C ARG A 231 -1.93 -14.70 -9.72
N TYR A 232 -1.07 -14.09 -8.92
CA TYR A 232 -0.57 -12.74 -9.19
C TYR A 232 0.51 -12.76 -10.28
N TYR A 233 1.36 -13.80 -10.29
CA TYR A 233 2.30 -14.05 -11.38
C TYR A 233 1.59 -14.50 -12.67
N GLU A 234 0.44 -15.17 -12.62
CA GLU A 234 -0.41 -15.44 -13.80
C GLU A 234 -0.99 -14.15 -14.35
N LEU A 235 -1.35 -13.16 -13.53
CA LEU A 235 -1.70 -11.82 -14.04
C LEU A 235 -0.52 -11.17 -14.79
N LYS A 236 0.71 -11.47 -14.36
CA LYS A 236 1.98 -10.99 -14.96
C LYS A 236 2.48 -11.85 -16.14
N ARG A 237 1.99 -13.10 -16.25
CA ARG A 237 2.40 -14.12 -17.23
C ARG A 237 1.31 -14.39 -18.28
N ALA A 238 0.05 -14.02 -18.02
CA ALA A 238 -0.98 -13.89 -19.03
C ALA A 238 -0.45 -12.89 -20.05
N ALA A 239 -0.13 -13.39 -21.24
CA ALA A 239 0.23 -12.54 -22.35
C ALA A 239 -0.97 -11.63 -22.60
N LEU A 240 -0.90 -10.37 -22.17
CA LEU A 240 -1.76 -9.33 -22.73
C LEU A 240 -1.25 -9.12 -24.16
N PRO A 241 -1.90 -9.72 -25.19
CA PRO A 241 -1.37 -9.68 -26.55
C PRO A 241 -1.33 -8.24 -27.07
N HIS A 242 -2.26 -7.42 -26.54
CA HIS A 242 -2.46 -6.02 -26.85
C HIS A 242 -1.49 -5.06 -26.15
N VAL A 243 -0.67 -5.52 -25.19
CA VAL A 243 0.31 -4.66 -24.51
C VAL A 243 1.69 -4.83 -25.12
N ALA A 244 2.27 -3.71 -25.56
CA ALA A 244 3.57 -3.68 -26.20
C ALA A 244 4.65 -4.42 -25.35
N PRO A 245 5.50 -5.27 -25.97
CA PRO A 245 6.52 -6.03 -25.26
C PRO A 245 7.49 -5.16 -24.46
N TRP A 246 7.78 -3.95 -24.95
CA TRP A 246 8.62 -2.98 -24.23
C TRP A 246 7.94 -2.50 -22.95
N LEU A 247 6.61 -2.32 -22.92
CA LEU A 247 5.90 -1.89 -21.71
C LEU A 247 5.78 -3.04 -20.73
N ARG A 248 5.60 -4.28 -21.21
CA ARG A 248 5.70 -5.48 -20.36
C ARG A 248 7.10 -5.62 -19.78
N SER A 249 8.13 -5.44 -20.61
CA SER A 249 9.52 -5.46 -20.18
C SER A 249 9.84 -4.29 -19.26
N TYR A 250 9.29 -3.10 -19.49
CA TYR A 250 9.43 -1.91 -18.63
C TYR A 250 8.69 -2.12 -17.30
N ALA A 251 7.47 -2.62 -17.28
CA ALA A 251 6.79 -3.02 -16.05
C ALA A 251 7.55 -4.12 -15.27
N ARG A 252 8.42 -4.89 -15.96
CA ARG A 252 9.31 -5.90 -15.36
C ARG A 252 10.73 -5.36 -15.02
N LYS A 253 11.27 -4.39 -15.77
CA LYS A 253 12.66 -3.87 -15.75
C LYS A 253 12.76 -2.43 -15.24
N ALA A 254 11.82 -1.56 -15.60
CA ALA A 254 11.57 -0.28 -14.91
C ALA A 254 10.75 -0.56 -13.65
N THR A 255 11.48 -1.23 -12.79
CA THR A 255 11.35 -1.35 -11.37
C THR A 255 11.37 0.05 -10.75
N GLY A 256 10.20 0.50 -10.31
CA GLY A 256 9.86 1.91 -10.14
C GLY A 256 8.91 2.26 -11.26
N PRO A 257 7.57 2.09 -11.13
CA PRO A 257 6.78 2.31 -9.93
C PRO A 257 5.62 1.28 -9.75
N LEU A 258 5.71 0.10 -10.41
CA LEU A 258 5.21 -1.19 -9.88
C LEU A 258 6.41 -1.91 -9.24
N PRO A 259 6.18 -2.73 -8.21
CA PRO A 259 7.22 -3.18 -7.29
C PRO A 259 8.37 -3.88 -7.99
N ALA A 260 9.50 -3.17 -7.97
CA ALA A 260 10.82 -3.63 -8.33
C ALA A 260 11.19 -4.89 -7.56
N ASP A 261 10.86 -4.81 -6.28
CA ASP A 261 11.29 -5.74 -5.28
C ASP A 261 10.15 -6.68 -5.00
N LEU A 262 10.48 -7.97 -4.99
CA LEU A 262 9.57 -9.06 -4.71
C LEU A 262 8.66 -8.75 -3.52
N LEU A 263 9.22 -8.10 -2.49
CA LEU A 263 8.52 -7.80 -1.24
C LEU A 263 7.52 -6.65 -1.36
N THR A 264 7.86 -5.54 -2.03
CA THR A 264 6.88 -4.47 -2.28
C THR A 264 5.69 -5.00 -3.08
N SER A 265 5.94 -5.96 -3.99
CA SER A 265 4.88 -6.61 -4.78
C SER A 265 3.97 -7.47 -3.94
N ILE A 266 4.57 -8.23 -3.04
CA ILE A 266 3.84 -9.08 -2.11
C ILE A 266 3.00 -8.21 -1.17
N PHE A 267 3.54 -7.11 -0.65
CA PHE A 267 2.83 -6.23 0.28
C PHE A 267 1.71 -5.43 -0.38
N LEU A 268 1.95 -4.81 -1.56
CA LEU A 268 0.89 -4.12 -2.29
C LEU A 268 -0.22 -5.07 -2.76
N GLY A 269 0.07 -6.36 -2.87
CA GLY A 269 -0.92 -7.41 -3.10
C GLY A 269 -2.05 -7.42 -2.07
N PHE A 270 -1.85 -6.85 -0.87
CA PHE A 270 -2.89 -6.70 0.16
C PHE A 270 -4.08 -5.88 -0.38
N TYR A 271 -3.84 -4.69 -0.91
CA TYR A 271 -4.89 -3.79 -1.41
C TYR A 271 -5.74 -4.41 -2.53
N ILE A 272 -5.12 -5.28 -3.32
CA ILE A 272 -5.74 -6.00 -4.43
C ILE A 272 -6.64 -7.14 -3.93
N GLN A 273 -6.24 -7.82 -2.85
CA GLN A 273 -6.84 -9.08 -2.41
C GLN A 273 -7.88 -8.94 -1.28
N VAL A 274 -7.78 -7.91 -0.43
CA VAL A 274 -8.75 -7.73 0.67
C VAL A 274 -10.17 -7.45 0.17
N PRO A 275 -11.24 -7.76 0.93
CA PRO A 275 -12.61 -7.46 0.50
C PRO A 275 -12.88 -5.96 0.36
N GLN A 276 -13.87 -5.57 -0.46
CA GLN A 276 -14.34 -4.17 -0.54
C GLN A 276 -14.97 -3.73 0.78
N ALA A 277 -15.83 -4.55 1.39
CA ALA A 277 -16.46 -4.25 2.68
C ALA A 277 -15.46 -3.97 3.81
N TYR A 278 -14.28 -4.63 3.80
CA TYR A 278 -13.19 -4.30 4.72
C TYR A 278 -12.63 -2.89 4.48
N LEU A 279 -12.41 -2.52 3.21
CA LEU A 279 -11.89 -1.20 2.86
C LEU A 279 -12.90 -0.06 3.07
N ASP A 280 -14.19 -0.34 2.91
CA ASP A 280 -15.26 0.65 3.15
C ASP A 280 -15.27 1.12 4.61
N ILE A 281 -14.76 0.30 5.54
CA ILE A 281 -14.58 0.65 6.95
C ILE A 281 -13.20 1.23 7.21
N THR A 282 -12.16 0.59 6.66
CA THR A 282 -10.77 0.93 6.96
C THR A 282 -10.38 2.28 6.38
N ILE A 283 -10.75 2.58 5.12
CA ILE A 283 -10.32 3.80 4.44
C ILE A 283 -10.86 5.06 5.15
N PRO A 284 -12.14 5.19 5.49
CA PRO A 284 -12.63 6.37 6.22
C PRO A 284 -11.90 6.60 7.55
N LEU A 285 -11.56 5.54 8.29
CA LEU A 285 -10.78 5.66 9.53
C LEU A 285 -9.34 6.12 9.23
N LEU A 286 -8.73 5.63 8.15
CA LEU A 286 -7.43 6.09 7.69
C LEU A 286 -7.45 7.49 7.08
N ASP A 287 -8.61 8.02 6.71
CA ASP A 287 -8.79 9.42 6.31
C ASP A 287 -8.87 10.30 7.57
N GLN A 288 -9.62 9.88 8.60
CA GLN A 288 -9.73 10.58 9.89
C GLN A 288 -8.41 10.75 10.64
N ARG A 289 -7.47 9.81 10.51
CA ARG A 289 -6.13 9.92 11.15
C ARG A 289 -5.34 11.14 10.67
N LEU A 290 -5.74 11.76 9.56
CA LEU A 290 -5.08 12.89 8.94
C LEU A 290 -5.70 14.23 9.36
N GLU A 291 -6.84 14.18 10.06
CA GLU A 291 -7.49 15.36 10.64
C GLU A 291 -6.74 15.79 11.91
N SER A 292 -6.61 17.10 12.11
CA SER A 292 -6.08 17.65 13.36
C SER A 292 -6.84 17.05 14.55
N PRO A 293 -6.17 16.79 15.70
CA PRO A 293 -6.87 16.47 16.93
C PRO A 293 -7.93 17.55 17.15
N LEU A 294 -9.18 17.16 17.44
CA LEU A 294 -10.20 18.12 17.82
C LEU A 294 -9.65 18.88 19.05
N GLY A 295 -9.21 20.13 18.86
CA GLY A 295 -8.83 21.01 19.97
C GLY A 295 -10.00 21.06 20.95
N GLY A 296 -9.78 20.95 22.26
CA GLY A 296 -8.73 21.66 22.97
C GLY A 296 -9.12 23.12 23.15
N ASP A 297 -10.38 23.39 23.55
CA ASP A 297 -10.81 24.69 24.07
C ASP A 297 -11.69 24.55 25.32
N ASP A 298 -11.59 23.42 26.02
CA ASP A 298 -12.10 23.33 27.40
C ASP A 298 -11.04 22.64 28.26
N GLY A 299 -10.69 23.27 29.37
CA GLY A 299 -9.60 22.91 30.29
C GLY A 299 -9.80 21.60 31.06
N THR A 300 -10.39 20.60 30.43
CA THR A 300 -10.54 19.24 30.96
C THR A 300 -9.74 18.30 30.06
N SER A 301 -8.48 18.11 30.43
CA SER A 301 -7.60 17.08 29.91
C SER A 301 -8.14 15.69 30.25
N ASN A 302 -9.16 15.25 29.52
CA ASN A 302 -9.49 13.84 29.27
C ASN A 302 -9.62 13.73 27.76
N GLY A 303 -8.55 13.27 27.10
CA GLY A 303 -8.49 13.15 25.65
C GLY A 303 -9.71 12.40 25.12
N ILE A 304 -10.52 13.10 24.31
CA ILE A 304 -11.66 12.55 23.61
C ILE A 304 -11.10 11.65 22.48
N PHE A 305 -10.57 10.49 22.86
CA PHE A 305 -10.27 9.43 21.92
C PHE A 305 -11.60 9.04 21.25
N THR A 306 -11.61 8.95 19.92
CA THR A 306 -12.80 8.50 19.19
C THR A 306 -13.15 7.09 19.69
N GLU A 307 -14.36 6.90 20.22
CA GLU A 307 -14.83 5.56 20.59
C GLU A 307 -14.94 4.70 19.33
N LEU A 308 -13.99 3.78 19.14
CA LEU A 308 -13.99 2.83 18.04
C LEU A 308 -14.90 1.66 18.38
N SER A 309 -15.70 1.21 17.41
CA SER A 309 -16.34 -0.10 17.55
C SER A 309 -15.31 -1.23 17.49
N VAL A 310 -15.67 -2.40 18.02
CA VAL A 310 -14.86 -3.63 17.94
C VAL A 310 -14.41 -3.91 16.50
N GLN A 311 -15.30 -3.74 15.52
CA GLN A 311 -14.98 -3.98 14.10
C GLN A 311 -14.04 -2.94 13.53
N GLN A 312 -14.24 -1.66 13.88
CA GLN A 312 -13.37 -0.58 13.42
C GLN A 312 -11.95 -0.73 13.99
N ALA A 313 -11.83 -1.05 15.28
CA ALA A 313 -10.55 -1.31 15.92
C ALA A 313 -9.85 -2.52 15.32
N LEU A 314 -10.58 -3.62 15.06
CA LEU A 314 -10.03 -4.80 14.40
C LEU A 314 -9.56 -4.49 12.97
N ALA A 315 -10.33 -3.71 12.22
CA ALA A 315 -9.98 -3.33 10.86
C ALA A 315 -8.69 -2.49 10.81
N LEU A 316 -8.56 -1.54 11.75
CA LEU A 316 -7.35 -0.75 11.97
C LEU A 316 -6.18 -1.60 12.43
N ASP A 317 -6.39 -2.58 13.32
CA ASP A 317 -5.33 -3.46 13.83
C ASP A 317 -4.74 -4.31 12.70
N ILE A 318 -5.58 -4.90 11.84
CA ILE A 318 -5.14 -5.62 10.62
C ILE A 318 -4.32 -4.71 9.71
N TYR A 319 -4.80 -3.49 9.46
CA TYR A 319 -4.11 -2.54 8.60
C TYR A 319 -2.77 -2.08 9.19
N ALA A 320 -2.71 -1.89 10.51
CA ALA A 320 -1.49 -1.51 11.21
C ALA A 320 -0.45 -2.64 11.15
N HIS A 321 -0.85 -3.91 11.30
CA HIS A 321 0.05 -5.04 11.12
C HIS A 321 0.61 -5.10 9.69
N TRP A 322 -0.22 -4.90 8.68
CA TRP A 322 0.26 -4.77 7.30
C TRP A 322 1.22 -3.59 7.12
N SER A 323 0.92 -2.44 7.73
CA SER A 323 1.76 -1.24 7.65
C SER A 323 3.15 -1.47 8.26
N VAL A 324 3.28 -2.28 9.30
CA VAL A 324 4.59 -2.65 9.85
C VAL A 324 5.45 -3.41 8.83
N LEU A 325 4.86 -4.26 8.00
CA LEU A 325 5.61 -4.97 6.95
C LEU A 325 6.23 -4.00 5.94
N MET A 326 5.57 -2.86 5.70
CA MET A 326 6.04 -1.84 4.77
C MET A 326 7.36 -1.18 5.22
N PHE A 327 7.76 -1.30 6.50
CA PHE A 327 9.10 -0.87 6.94
C PHE A 327 10.22 -1.62 6.21
N LEU A 328 10.01 -2.86 5.77
CA LEU A 328 11.07 -3.62 5.08
C LEU A 328 11.43 -3.07 3.71
N VAL A 329 10.50 -2.34 3.09
CA VAL A 329 10.60 -1.85 1.71
C VAL A 329 10.77 -0.34 1.64
N GLU A 330 10.97 0.33 2.78
CA GLU A 330 11.09 1.78 2.84
C GLU A 330 12.35 2.31 2.12
N GLU A 331 13.46 1.57 2.22
CA GLU A 331 14.73 1.91 1.57
C GLU A 331 14.74 1.49 0.09
N GLU A 332 14.12 0.35 -0.24
CA GLU A 332 14.11 -0.17 -1.62
C GLU A 332 13.18 0.61 -2.54
N SER A 333 12.05 1.04 -2.02
CA SER A 333 11.02 1.76 -2.76
C SER A 333 10.91 3.18 -2.21
N TRP A 334 11.72 4.10 -2.75
CA TRP A 334 11.78 5.52 -2.34
C TRP A 334 10.41 6.20 -2.20
N TRP A 335 9.43 5.78 -3.02
CA TRP A 335 8.08 6.31 -3.01
C TRP A 335 7.21 5.81 -1.84
N ILE A 336 7.57 4.67 -1.22
CA ILE A 336 7.05 4.24 0.09
C ILE A 336 7.71 5.08 1.17
N GLY A 337 9.05 5.08 1.22
CA GLY A 337 9.83 5.88 2.16
C GLY A 337 9.24 5.84 3.59
N ASN A 338 8.98 7.02 4.16
CA ASN A 338 8.47 7.16 5.53
C ASN A 338 6.98 6.84 5.73
N LEU A 339 6.28 6.37 4.69
CA LEU A 339 4.84 6.09 4.75
C LEU A 339 4.40 5.21 5.95
N PRO A 340 5.03 4.07 6.26
CA PRO A 340 4.67 3.28 7.44
C PRO A 340 4.78 4.05 8.75
N THR A 341 5.84 4.85 8.95
CA THR A 341 5.98 5.73 10.12
C THR A 341 4.85 6.75 10.19
N VAL A 342 4.60 7.48 9.10
CA VAL A 342 3.53 8.50 9.01
C VAL A 342 2.17 7.87 9.27
N THR A 343 1.96 6.65 8.77
CA THR A 343 0.72 5.90 8.93
C THR A 343 0.45 5.53 10.37
N LEU A 344 1.41 4.85 11.00
CA LEU A 344 1.26 4.40 12.38
C LEU A 344 1.25 5.58 13.37
N ASN A 345 2.06 6.62 13.16
CA ASN A 345 2.00 7.85 13.98
C ASN A 345 0.61 8.50 13.91
N GLY A 346 0.03 8.62 12.71
CA GLY A 346 -1.33 9.17 12.56
C GLY A 346 -2.37 8.35 13.32
N MET A 347 -2.26 7.01 13.29
CA MET A 347 -3.15 6.13 14.05
C MET A 347 -2.99 6.31 15.56
N VAL A 348 -1.75 6.33 16.07
CA VAL A 348 -1.45 6.56 17.50
C VAL A 348 -1.96 7.93 17.96
N ASN A 349 -1.70 8.98 17.18
CA ASN A 349 -2.13 10.34 17.52
C ASN A 349 -3.66 10.47 17.57
N ARG A 350 -4.38 9.75 16.71
CA ARG A 350 -5.84 9.84 16.61
C ARG A 350 -6.57 8.93 17.60
N TYR A 351 -6.12 7.68 17.71
CA TYR A 351 -6.84 6.63 18.44
C TYR A 351 -6.16 6.24 19.76
N GLY A 352 -4.92 6.68 19.98
CA GLY A 352 -4.08 6.24 21.09
C GLY A 352 -3.35 4.93 20.76
N ASP A 353 -2.45 4.52 21.65
CA ASP A 353 -1.75 3.23 21.60
C ASP A 353 -2.47 2.13 22.41
N ASP A 354 -3.43 2.52 23.26
CA ASP A 354 -4.21 1.64 24.13
C ASP A 354 -5.65 1.38 23.64
N PHE A 355 -6.00 1.78 22.41
CA PHE A 355 -7.37 1.54 21.89
C PHE A 355 -7.74 0.05 21.85
N MET A 356 -6.74 -0.83 21.72
CA MET A 356 -6.93 -2.28 21.80
C MET A 356 -7.17 -2.78 23.23
N GLY A 357 -6.45 -2.23 24.22
CA GLY A 357 -6.61 -2.62 25.63
C GLY A 357 -7.98 -2.22 26.19
N LYS A 358 -8.51 -1.06 25.75
CA LYS A 358 -9.87 -0.61 26.10
C LYS A 358 -10.97 -1.55 25.60
N LEU A 359 -10.81 -2.11 24.40
CA LEU A 359 -11.82 -2.96 23.76
C LEU A 359 -11.67 -4.45 24.10
N TRP A 360 -10.47 -4.89 24.50
CA TRP A 360 -10.21 -6.24 24.99
C TRP A 360 -9.42 -6.24 26.31
N PRO A 361 -10.07 -5.87 27.44
CA PRO A 361 -9.41 -5.82 28.74
C PRO A 361 -8.88 -7.18 29.21
N GLU A 362 -9.55 -8.26 28.82
CA GLU A 362 -9.16 -9.64 29.13
C GLU A 362 -7.87 -10.08 28.42
N MET A 363 -7.51 -9.39 27.33
CA MET A 363 -6.27 -9.60 26.58
C MET A 363 -5.27 -8.46 26.76
N ALA A 364 -5.55 -7.54 27.70
CA ALA A 364 -4.61 -6.52 28.13
C ALA A 364 -3.58 -7.12 29.09
N ASP A 365 -2.83 -8.12 28.61
CA ASP A 365 -1.54 -8.41 29.23
C ASP A 365 -0.67 -7.15 29.15
N SER A 366 0.33 -7.01 30.03
CA SER A 366 1.24 -5.85 30.11
C SER A 366 2.03 -5.53 28.83
N GLU A 367 1.76 -6.23 27.73
CA GLU A 367 2.40 -6.03 26.43
C GLU A 367 1.64 -4.99 25.60
N SER A 368 2.36 -3.91 25.31
CA SER A 368 1.91 -2.84 24.43
C SER A 368 1.52 -3.34 23.04
N TRP A 369 0.55 -2.66 22.41
CA TRP A 369 0.11 -2.90 21.03
C TRP A 369 1.30 -3.09 20.07
N TRP A 370 1.38 -4.24 19.40
CA TRP A 370 2.56 -4.66 18.65
C TRP A 370 2.95 -3.68 17.52
N PRO A 371 2.02 -3.18 16.67
CA PRO A 371 2.34 -2.15 15.69
C PRO A 371 2.93 -0.87 16.30
N GLY A 372 2.39 -0.41 17.45
CA GLY A 372 2.94 0.72 18.19
C GLY A 372 4.35 0.45 18.74
N SER A 373 4.62 -0.79 19.14
CA SER A 373 5.96 -1.21 19.58
C SER A 373 6.97 -1.23 18.44
N MET A 374 6.57 -1.74 17.26
CA MET A 374 7.42 -1.75 16.07
C MET A 374 7.69 -0.33 15.54
N LEU A 375 6.73 0.58 15.67
CA LEU A 375 6.91 2.00 15.38
C LEU A 375 7.97 2.65 16.29
N ARG A 376 7.93 2.38 17.61
CA ARG A 376 8.95 2.90 18.54
C ARG A 376 10.34 2.36 18.20
N ILE A 377 10.44 1.05 17.95
CA ILE A 377 11.69 0.41 17.54
C ILE A 377 12.22 1.02 16.24
N SER A 378 11.37 1.25 15.23
CA SER A 378 11.83 1.84 13.97
C SER A 378 12.31 3.27 14.13
N GLN A 379 11.69 4.06 15.01
CA GLN A 379 12.15 5.40 15.37
C GLN A 379 13.50 5.35 16.12
N GLU A 380 13.66 4.46 17.09
CA GLU A 380 14.92 4.29 17.84
C GLU A 380 16.09 3.89 16.92
N ILE A 381 15.86 2.97 15.98
CA ILE A 381 16.87 2.55 15.00
C ILE A 381 17.30 3.73 14.12
N ARG A 382 16.37 4.60 13.73
CA ARG A 382 16.65 5.78 12.91
C ARG A 382 17.41 6.86 13.68
N LEU A 383 17.20 7.00 14.98
CA LEU A 383 17.95 7.93 15.82
C LEU A 383 19.42 7.52 16.03
N GLN A 384 19.75 6.24 15.76
CA GLN A 384 21.11 5.71 15.90
C GLN A 384 21.93 5.73 14.59
N ARG A 385 21.32 6.17 13.48
CA ARG A 385 21.97 6.39 12.17
C ARG A 385 22.20 7.87 11.96
#